data_AF-A0A1H4IE26-F1
#
_entry.id   AF-A0A1H4IE26-F1
#
_cell.length_a   1.000
_cell.length_b   1.000
_cell.length_c   1.000
_cell.angle_alpha   90.00
_cell.angle_beta   90.00
_cell.angle_gamma   90.00
#
_symmetry.space_group_name_H-M   'P 1'
#
loop_
_entity.id
_entity.type
_entity.pdbx_description
1 polymer ?
#
loop_
_entity_poly.entity_id
_entity_poly.type
_entity_poly.pdbx_seq_one_letter_code
_entity_poly.pdbx_strand_id
1 'polypeptide(L)'
;MSSSRDAVWRRCAHLGRVVLPLIDQEPGRQASRHDNLRTWGIELGVGERLLETFAALAAHAALSDAASPEAGIDAVPLSAVAAAVTGKRDFELLAGLPEHFTDDRDQQAVSLFRLYAYKGGSFSRTLFQLSRELRHTLTVLAERSPTPSPTCADLMRQADDAGLPN
;
A
#
# COMPACT_ATOMS: atom_id res chain seq x y z
N MET A 1 19.98 -6.76 13.96
CA MET A 1 18.51 -6.98 13.93
C MET A 1 17.75 -5.95 13.08
N SER A 2 18.26 -4.72 12.85
CA SER A 2 17.60 -3.75 11.94
C SER A 2 17.57 -4.21 10.47
N SER A 3 18.65 -4.82 9.97
CA SER A 3 18.77 -5.27 8.58
C SER A 3 17.63 -6.17 8.09
N SER A 4 16.98 -6.94 8.97
CA SER A 4 15.83 -7.79 8.62
C SER A 4 14.54 -6.97 8.50
N ARG A 5 14.30 -6.02 9.42
CA ARG A 5 13.13 -5.11 9.35
C ARG A 5 13.22 -4.16 8.16
N ASP A 6 14.42 -3.66 7.87
CA ASP A 6 14.65 -2.77 6.73
C ASP A 6 14.45 -3.52 5.39
N ALA A 7 14.85 -4.79 5.32
CA ALA A 7 14.60 -5.63 4.14
C ALA A 7 13.11 -5.92 3.94
N VAL A 8 12.38 -6.22 5.02
CA VAL A 8 10.92 -6.41 4.99
C VAL A 8 10.22 -5.14 4.55
N TRP A 9 10.58 -3.99 5.13
CA TRP A 9 9.99 -2.70 4.74
C TRP A 9 10.23 -2.39 3.27
N ARG A 10 11.47 -2.51 2.76
CA ARG A 10 11.77 -2.25 1.35
C ARG A 10 10.89 -3.08 0.41
N ARG A 11 10.59 -4.32 0.77
CA ARG A 11 9.73 -5.19 -0.04
C ARG A 11 8.26 -4.80 0.05
N CYS A 12 7.78 -4.35 1.22
CA CYS A 12 6.45 -3.75 1.36
C CYS A 12 6.33 -2.42 0.60
N ALA A 13 7.37 -1.58 0.63
CA ALA A 13 7.42 -0.32 -0.08
C ALA A 13 7.41 -0.54 -1.60
N HIS A 14 8.16 -1.51 -2.10
CA HIS A 14 8.10 -1.93 -3.50
C HIS A 14 6.68 -2.38 -3.91
N LEU A 15 6.04 -3.24 -3.12
CA LEU A 15 4.63 -3.60 -3.34
C LEU A 15 3.73 -2.36 -3.44
N GLY A 16 3.87 -1.41 -2.51
CA GLY A 16 3.07 -0.19 -2.51
C GLY A 16 3.27 0.68 -3.77
N ARG A 17 4.50 0.71 -4.30
CA ARG A 17 4.86 1.48 -5.53
C ARG A 17 4.28 0.86 -6.79
N VAL A 18 4.11 -0.47 -6.85
CA VAL A 18 3.62 -1.15 -8.06
C VAL A 18 2.09 -1.23 -8.14
N VAL A 19 1.36 -1.08 -7.03
CA VAL A 19 -0.11 -1.22 -7.01
C VAL A 19 -0.82 -0.25 -7.98
N LEU A 20 -0.49 1.04 -7.94
CA LEU A 20 -1.15 2.03 -8.81
C LEU A 20 -0.76 1.86 -10.29
N PRO A 21 0.53 1.76 -10.66
CA PRO A 21 0.91 1.55 -12.05
C PRO A 21 0.34 0.25 -12.65
N LEU A 22 0.14 -0.79 -11.84
CA LEU A 22 -0.42 -2.05 -12.29
C LEU A 22 -1.92 -1.95 -12.60
N ILE A 23 -2.72 -1.30 -11.75
CA ILE A 23 -4.14 -1.07 -12.05
C ILE A 23 -4.31 -0.08 -13.21
N ASP A 24 -3.37 0.85 -13.39
CA ASP A 24 -3.38 1.83 -14.46
C ASP A 24 -3.12 1.24 -15.85
N GLN A 25 -2.72 -0.02 -15.94
CA GLN A 25 -2.71 -0.76 -17.21
C GLN A 25 -4.13 -0.91 -17.80
N GLU A 26 -5.18 -0.76 -16.98
CA GLU A 26 -6.54 -0.66 -17.48
C GLU A 26 -6.85 0.76 -18.01
N PRO A 27 -7.41 0.86 -19.23
CA PRO A 27 -7.83 2.14 -19.78
C PRO A 27 -8.74 2.91 -18.82
N GLY A 28 -8.35 4.15 -18.49
CA GLY A 28 -9.17 5.07 -17.71
C GLY A 28 -9.08 4.94 -16.19
N ARG A 29 -8.36 3.95 -15.63
CA ARG A 29 -8.21 3.83 -14.16
C ARG A 29 -7.44 4.98 -13.54
N GLN A 30 -6.33 5.37 -14.15
CA GLN A 30 -5.54 6.51 -13.70
C GLN A 30 -6.37 7.80 -13.70
N ALA A 31 -7.06 8.08 -14.81
CA ALA A 31 -7.91 9.26 -14.95
C ALA A 31 -9.03 9.27 -13.89
N SER A 32 -9.70 8.13 -13.69
CA SER A 32 -10.76 7.99 -12.68
C SER A 32 -10.24 8.23 -11.27
N ARG A 33 -9.07 7.66 -10.93
CA ARG A 33 -8.42 7.92 -9.63
C ARG A 33 -8.08 9.40 -9.47
N HIS A 34 -7.51 10.03 -10.49
CA HIS A 34 -7.18 11.45 -10.45
C HIS A 34 -8.43 12.33 -10.28
N ASP A 35 -9.54 11.99 -10.93
CA ASP A 35 -10.81 12.70 -10.77
C ASP A 35 -11.39 12.53 -9.36
N ASN A 36 -11.26 11.34 -8.77
CA ASN A 36 -11.61 11.09 -7.38
C ASN A 36 -10.79 11.98 -6.44
N LEU A 37 -9.46 12.01 -6.61
CA LEU A 37 -8.56 12.84 -5.79
C LEU A 37 -8.91 14.33 -5.89
N ARG A 38 -9.14 14.84 -7.11
CA ARG A 38 -9.57 16.24 -7.32
C ARG A 38 -10.91 16.52 -6.65
N THR A 39 -11.89 15.62 -6.79
CA THR A 39 -13.22 15.73 -6.16
C THR A 39 -13.12 15.77 -4.64
N TRP A 40 -12.13 15.09 -4.06
CA TRP A 40 -11.89 15.10 -2.61
C TRP A 40 -11.03 16.29 -2.15
N GLY A 41 -10.57 17.14 -3.07
CA GLY A 41 -9.70 18.27 -2.77
C GLY A 41 -8.28 17.85 -2.35
N ILE A 42 -7.82 16.69 -2.81
CA ILE A 42 -6.49 16.15 -2.53
C ILE A 42 -5.58 16.47 -3.71
N GLU A 43 -4.43 17.07 -3.43
CA GLU A 43 -3.38 17.29 -4.44
C GLU A 43 -2.92 15.92 -4.97
N LEU A 44 -2.79 15.79 -6.30
CA LEU A 44 -2.58 14.50 -6.97
C LEU A 44 -1.32 13.80 -6.46
N GLY A 45 -0.18 14.50 -6.40
CA GLY A 45 1.08 13.96 -5.92
C GLY A 45 1.00 13.48 -4.46
N VAL A 46 0.36 14.26 -3.60
CA VAL A 46 0.10 13.89 -2.20
C VAL A 46 -0.81 12.65 -2.11
N GLY A 47 -1.90 12.61 -2.88
CA GLY A 47 -2.86 11.51 -2.88
C GLY A 47 -2.24 10.19 -3.34
N GLU A 48 -1.51 10.21 -4.45
CA GLU A 48 -0.81 9.02 -4.95
C GLU A 48 0.30 8.56 -4.00
N ARG A 49 1.09 9.50 -3.45
CA ARG A 49 2.10 9.20 -2.43
C ARG A 49 1.49 8.54 -1.20
N LEU A 50 0.34 9.04 -0.73
CA LEU A 50 -0.38 8.45 0.39
C LEU A 50 -0.93 7.07 0.06
N LEU A 51 -1.47 6.84 -1.14
CA LEU A 51 -1.95 5.52 -1.58
C LEU A 51 -0.81 4.49 -1.64
N GLU A 52 0.33 4.85 -2.23
CA GLU A 52 1.53 4.00 -2.24
C GLU A 52 1.97 3.63 -0.81
N THR A 53 2.03 4.62 0.08
CA THR A 53 2.44 4.42 1.47
C THR A 53 1.44 3.58 2.24
N PHE A 54 0.14 3.83 2.06
CA PHE A 54 -0.93 3.07 2.70
C PHE A 54 -0.85 1.60 2.28
N ALA A 55 -0.64 1.32 0.99
CA ALA A 55 -0.45 -0.04 0.50
C ALA A 55 0.76 -0.73 1.17
N ALA A 56 1.90 -0.04 1.27
CA ALA A 56 3.08 -0.56 1.95
C ALA A 56 2.84 -0.83 3.45
N LEU A 57 2.17 0.09 4.15
CA LEU A 57 1.83 -0.04 5.56
C LEU A 57 0.84 -1.19 5.81
N ALA A 58 -0.19 -1.32 4.97
CA ALA A 58 -1.15 -2.41 5.04
C ALA A 58 -0.49 -3.76 4.78
N ALA A 59 0.45 -3.83 3.85
CA ALA A 59 1.22 -5.04 3.57
C ALA A 59 2.12 -5.43 4.75
N HIS A 60 2.81 -4.46 5.35
CA HIS A 60 3.61 -4.66 6.56
C HIS A 60 2.76 -5.14 7.74
N ALA A 61 1.58 -4.55 7.93
CA ALA A 61 0.65 -4.95 8.98
C ALA A 61 0.06 -6.35 8.73
N ALA A 62 -0.31 -6.67 7.49
CA ALA A 62 -0.80 -7.99 7.12
C ALA A 62 0.27 -9.09 7.31
N LEU A 63 1.53 -8.79 7.01
CA LEU A 63 2.65 -9.69 7.31
C LEU A 63 2.82 -9.90 8.81
N SER A 64 2.71 -8.83 9.59
CA SER A 64 2.83 -8.89 11.06
C SER A 64 1.72 -9.73 11.70
N ASP A 65 0.53 -9.75 11.09
CA ASP A 65 -0.63 -10.54 11.53
C ASP A 65 -0.64 -11.97 10.95
N ALA A 66 0.27 -12.30 10.00
CA ALA A 66 0.27 -13.60 9.35
C ALA A 66 0.58 -14.72 10.34
N ALA A 67 0.01 -15.92 10.10
CA ALA A 67 0.27 -17.09 10.94
C ALA A 67 1.75 -17.53 10.91
N SER A 68 2.44 -17.27 9.80
CA SER A 68 3.86 -17.56 9.58
C SER A 68 4.58 -16.34 8.98
N PRO A 69 4.88 -15.31 9.78
CA PRO A 69 5.58 -14.10 9.30
C PRO A 69 6.98 -14.39 8.74
N GLU A 70 7.60 -15.49 9.16
CA GLU A 70 8.89 -15.98 8.65
C GLU A 70 8.86 -16.37 7.17
N ALA A 71 7.68 -16.69 6.62
CA ALA A 71 7.50 -16.91 5.18
C ALA A 71 7.68 -15.63 4.36
N GLY A 72 7.70 -14.46 5.03
CA GLY A 72 7.92 -13.17 4.42
C GLY A 72 6.70 -12.64 3.67
N ILE A 73 6.82 -11.39 3.21
CA ILE A 73 5.72 -10.68 2.53
C ILE A 73 5.25 -11.39 1.26
N ASP A 74 6.13 -12.15 0.61
CA ASP A 74 5.84 -12.85 -0.64
C ASP A 74 4.70 -13.86 -0.51
N ALA A 75 4.56 -14.48 0.66
CA ALA A 75 3.50 -15.45 0.94
C ALA A 75 2.18 -14.80 1.37
N VAL A 76 2.16 -13.48 1.64
CA VAL A 76 0.97 -12.80 2.15
C VAL A 76 -0.08 -12.67 1.03
N PRO A 77 -1.32 -13.17 1.23
CA PRO A 77 -2.40 -13.02 0.26
C PRO A 77 -2.79 -11.55 0.08
N LEU A 78 -3.09 -11.13 -1.15
CA LEU A 78 -3.58 -9.76 -1.42
C LEU A 78 -4.89 -9.46 -0.68
N SER A 79 -5.72 -10.47 -0.44
CA SER A 79 -6.94 -10.33 0.36
C SER A 79 -6.64 -9.95 1.81
N ALA A 80 -5.54 -10.42 2.39
CA ALA A 80 -5.10 -10.04 3.73
C ALA A 80 -4.62 -8.59 3.75
N VAL A 81 -3.89 -8.14 2.72
CA VAL A 81 -3.50 -6.74 2.57
C VAL A 81 -4.74 -5.85 2.44
N ALA A 82 -5.69 -6.20 1.57
CA ALA A 82 -6.94 -5.47 1.40
C ALA A 82 -7.79 -5.41 2.69
N ALA A 83 -7.78 -6.50 3.48
CA ALA A 83 -8.41 -6.52 4.79
C ALA A 83 -7.71 -5.56 5.77
N ALA A 84 -6.38 -5.54 5.81
CA ALA A 84 -5.61 -4.65 6.67
C ALA A 84 -5.86 -3.16 6.37
N VAL A 85 -6.08 -2.79 5.10
CA VAL A 85 -6.37 -1.39 4.69
C VAL A 85 -7.58 -0.80 5.40
N THR A 86 -8.59 -1.61 5.73
CA THR A 86 -9.86 -1.13 6.33
C THR A 86 -10.19 -1.75 7.68
N GLY A 87 -9.50 -2.82 8.07
CA GLY A 87 -9.71 -3.53 9.32
C GLY A 87 -8.88 -3.01 10.49
N LYS A 88 -7.87 -2.17 10.23
CA LYS A 88 -7.01 -1.54 11.25
C LYS A 88 -7.25 -0.04 11.31
N ARG A 89 -7.02 0.55 12.49
CA ARG A 89 -6.99 2.01 12.63
C ARG A 89 -5.72 2.54 11.96
N ASP A 90 -5.78 3.75 11.41
CA ASP A 90 -4.66 4.33 10.64
C ASP A 90 -3.34 4.33 11.44
N PHE A 91 -3.39 4.61 12.75
CA PHE A 91 -2.19 4.58 13.60
C PHE A 91 -1.67 3.17 13.91
N GLU A 92 -2.51 2.14 13.83
CA GLU A 92 -2.08 0.74 14.06
C GLU A 92 -1.24 0.24 12.89
N LEU A 93 -1.48 0.74 11.69
CA LEU A 93 -0.68 0.44 10.50
C LEU A 93 0.78 0.92 10.61
N LEU A 94 1.05 1.86 11.53
CA LEU A 94 2.39 2.38 11.81
C LEU A 94 3.18 1.54 12.81
N ALA A 95 2.56 0.51 13.40
CA ALA A 95 3.21 -0.35 14.39
C ALA A 95 4.28 -1.24 13.75
N GLY A 96 5.39 -1.44 14.45
CA GLY A 96 6.46 -2.36 14.05
C GLY A 96 7.36 -1.88 12.90
N LEU A 97 7.15 -0.66 12.40
CA LEU A 97 8.02 -0.05 11.38
C LEU A 97 9.48 0.07 11.86
N PRO A 98 10.45 0.09 10.93
CA PRO A 98 11.84 0.35 11.29
C PRO A 98 11.99 1.74 11.92
N GLU A 99 12.92 1.87 12.85
CA GLU A 99 13.24 3.16 13.50
C GLU A 99 13.89 4.14 12.52
N HIS A 100 14.64 3.61 11.56
CA HIS A 100 15.35 4.37 10.54
C HIS A 100 15.06 3.74 9.17
N PHE A 101 14.76 4.57 8.18
CA PHE A 101 14.61 4.13 6.80
C PHE A 101 15.91 4.38 6.04
N THR A 102 16.28 3.46 5.14
CA THR A 102 17.44 3.64 4.28
C THR A 102 17.15 4.53 3.07
N ASP A 103 15.86 4.76 2.77
CA ASP A 103 15.38 5.57 1.65
C ASP A 103 14.63 6.79 2.21
N ASP A 104 15.14 7.99 1.90
CA ASP A 104 14.54 9.26 2.33
C ASP A 104 13.11 9.42 1.82
N ARG A 105 12.79 8.84 0.65
CA ARG A 105 11.43 8.86 0.10
C ARG A 105 10.46 8.14 1.02
N ASP A 106 10.85 6.97 1.53
CA ASP A 106 10.03 6.18 2.44
C ASP A 106 9.86 6.89 3.78
N GLN A 107 10.95 7.48 4.30
CA GLN A 107 10.89 8.27 5.54
C GLN A 107 9.91 9.44 5.42
N GLN A 108 9.97 10.19 4.33
CA GLN A 108 9.07 11.32 4.08
C GLN A 108 7.63 10.86 3.91
N ALA A 109 7.40 9.78 3.17
CA ALA A 109 6.07 9.26 2.89
C ALA A 109 5.38 8.72 4.16
N VAL A 110 6.10 7.96 4.99
CA VAL A 110 5.62 7.50 6.30
C VAL A 110 5.38 8.68 7.24
N SER A 111 6.23 9.70 7.22
CA SER A 111 6.04 10.91 8.04
C SER A 111 4.80 11.69 7.64
N LEU A 112 4.52 11.79 6.34
CA LEU A 112 3.29 12.38 5.82
C LEU A 112 2.07 11.57 6.27
N PHE A 113 2.11 10.25 6.17
CA PHE A 113 1.03 9.40 6.65
C PHE A 113 0.80 9.57 8.17
N ARG A 114 1.88 9.61 8.97
CA ARG A 114 1.81 9.90 10.42
C ARG A 114 1.09 11.21 10.72
N LEU A 115 1.41 12.27 9.97
CA LEU A 115 0.73 13.56 10.12
C LEU A 115 -0.77 13.41 9.88
N TYR A 116 -1.18 12.68 8.85
CA TYR A 116 -2.60 12.47 8.55
C TYR A 116 -3.30 11.61 9.62
N ALA A 117 -2.64 10.55 10.09
CA ALA A 117 -3.19 9.64 11.09
C ALA A 117 -3.40 10.32 12.45
N TYR A 118 -2.50 11.22 12.86
CA TYR A 118 -2.57 11.86 14.18
C TYR A 118 -3.29 13.20 14.21
N LYS A 119 -3.32 13.95 13.10
CA LYS A 119 -3.91 15.30 13.08
C LYS A 119 -5.44 15.30 13.16
N GLY A 120 -6.10 14.20 12.79
CA GLY A 120 -7.55 14.07 12.92
C GLY A 120 -8.35 14.92 11.93
N GLY A 121 -9.66 15.01 12.13
CA GLY A 121 -10.55 15.91 11.40
C GLY A 121 -10.59 15.62 9.89
N SER A 122 -10.32 16.64 9.07
CA SER A 122 -10.28 16.50 7.61
C SER A 122 -9.25 15.49 7.13
N PHE A 123 -8.14 15.31 7.87
CA PHE A 123 -7.08 14.36 7.52
C PHE A 123 -7.54 12.90 7.70
N SER A 124 -8.30 12.60 8.75
CA SER A 124 -8.91 11.27 8.93
C SER A 124 -9.96 10.98 7.85
N ARG A 125 -10.72 11.99 7.42
CA ARG A 125 -11.63 11.84 6.28
C ARG A 125 -10.87 11.51 5.00
N THR A 126 -9.74 12.18 4.76
CA THR A 126 -8.86 11.86 3.62
C THR A 126 -8.36 10.43 3.68
N LEU A 127 -7.81 9.97 4.81
CA LEU A 127 -7.35 8.58 4.95
C LEU A 127 -8.48 7.58 4.73
N PHE A 128 -9.69 7.86 5.21
CA PHE A 128 -10.85 7.02 4.96
C PHE A 128 -11.24 6.93 3.48
N GLN A 129 -11.15 8.03 2.73
CA GLN A 129 -11.40 8.01 1.27
C GLN A 129 -10.33 7.20 0.54
N LEU A 130 -9.05 7.41 0.90
CA LEU A 130 -7.93 6.70 0.30
C LEU A 130 -7.95 5.21 0.65
N SER A 131 -8.37 4.81 1.85
CA SER A 131 -8.48 3.41 2.24
C SER A 131 -9.54 2.67 1.42
N ARG A 132 -10.66 3.33 1.10
CA ARG A 132 -11.69 2.78 0.23
C ARG A 132 -11.21 2.61 -1.21
N GLU A 133 -10.53 3.64 -1.74
CA GLU A 133 -9.92 3.58 -3.08
C GLU A 133 -8.93 2.42 -3.15
N LEU A 134 -7.98 2.35 -2.20
CA LEU A 134 -6.95 1.33 -2.17
C LEU A 134 -7.52 -0.08 -2.00
N ARG A 135 -8.49 -0.27 -1.11
CA ARG A 135 -9.13 -1.58 -0.94
C ARG A 135 -9.80 -2.02 -2.24
N HIS A 136 -10.51 -1.12 -2.92
CA HIS A 136 -11.12 -1.43 -4.21
C HIS A 136 -10.05 -1.82 -5.24
N THR A 137 -8.96 -1.04 -5.36
CA THR A 137 -7.84 -1.35 -6.24
C THR A 137 -7.27 -2.74 -5.97
N LEU A 138 -6.97 -3.08 -4.71
CA LEU A 138 -6.44 -4.39 -4.34
C LEU A 138 -7.41 -5.53 -4.63
N THR A 139 -8.71 -5.34 -4.41
CA THR A 139 -9.74 -6.32 -4.75
C THR A 139 -9.79 -6.56 -6.26
N VAL A 140 -9.80 -5.50 -7.07
CA VAL A 140 -9.82 -5.63 -8.54
C VAL A 140 -8.57 -6.34 -9.04
N LEU A 141 -7.38 -5.99 -8.52
CA LEU A 141 -6.13 -6.67 -8.86
C LEU A 141 -6.18 -8.15 -8.49
N ALA A 142 -6.74 -8.48 -7.32
CA ALA A 142 -6.87 -9.87 -6.88
C ALA A 142 -7.85 -10.68 -7.75
N GLU A 143 -8.99 -10.11 -8.13
CA GLU A 143 -10.01 -10.74 -8.97
C GLU A 143 -9.52 -11.02 -10.40
N ARG A 144 -8.57 -10.20 -10.89
CA ARG A 144 -8.00 -10.34 -12.23
C ARG A 144 -6.83 -11.32 -12.30
N SER A 145 -6.30 -11.74 -11.16
CA SER A 145 -5.19 -12.68 -11.15
C SER A 145 -5.65 -14.06 -11.68
N PRO A 146 -4.86 -14.72 -12.53
CA PRO A 146 -5.16 -16.10 -12.96
C PRO A 146 -4.98 -17.10 -11.81
N THR A 147 -4.28 -16.71 -10.74
CA THR A 147 -4.01 -17.57 -9.58
C THR A 147 -5.16 -17.45 -8.57
N PRO A 148 -5.75 -18.56 -8.12
CA PRO A 148 -6.68 -18.54 -6.99
C PRO A 148 -5.98 -18.02 -5.73
N SER A 149 -6.52 -16.96 -5.12
CA SER A 149 -5.92 -16.29 -3.95
C SER A 149 -4.49 -15.76 -4.20
N PRO A 150 -4.34 -14.73 -5.05
CA PRO A 150 -3.03 -14.19 -5.39
C PRO A 150 -2.30 -13.63 -4.18
N THR A 151 -0.98 -13.80 -4.21
CA THR A 151 -0.07 -13.30 -3.18
C THR A 151 0.57 -11.98 -3.57
N CYS A 152 1.25 -11.33 -2.62
CA CYS A 152 2.06 -10.16 -2.93
C CYS A 152 3.17 -10.47 -3.94
N ALA A 153 3.75 -11.67 -3.91
CA ALA A 153 4.75 -12.10 -4.90
C ALA A 153 4.19 -12.19 -6.31
N ASP A 154 2.96 -12.67 -6.47
CA ASP A 154 2.30 -12.74 -7.77
C ASP A 154 2.07 -11.34 -8.34
N LEU A 155 1.69 -10.38 -7.49
CA LEU A 155 1.49 -8.99 -7.90
C LEU A 155 2.80 -8.31 -8.32
N MET A 156 3.88 -8.50 -7.56
CA MET A 156 5.20 -7.95 -7.88
C MET A 156 5.75 -8.58 -9.18
N ARG A 157 5.58 -9.89 -9.37
CA ARG A 157 5.93 -10.57 -10.63
C ARG A 157 5.16 -10.00 -11.82
N GLN A 158 3.86 -9.76 -11.66
CA GLN A 158 3.04 -9.15 -12.72
C GLN A 158 3.51 -7.74 -13.06
N ALA A 159 3.99 -6.98 -12.07
CA ALA A 159 4.58 -5.67 -12.28
C ALA A 159 5.92 -5.75 -13.04
N ASP A 160 6.78 -6.70 -12.66
CA ASP A 160 8.03 -6.98 -13.38
C ASP A 160 7.77 -7.36 -14.84
N ASP A 161 6.80 -8.25 -15.10
CA ASP A 161 6.40 -8.69 -16.44
C ASP A 161 5.86 -7.53 -17.30
N ALA A 162 5.24 -6.54 -16.66
CA ALA A 162 4.75 -5.31 -17.31
C ALA A 162 5.82 -4.22 -17.45
N GLY A 163 7.05 -4.45 -16.97
CA GLY A 163 8.14 -3.46 -17.01
C GLY A 163 7.90 -2.23 -16.13
N LEU A 164 7.14 -2.40 -15.04
CA LEU A 164 6.80 -1.33 -14.11
C LEU A 164 7.97 -1.01 -13.16
N PRO A 165 8.02 0.21 -12.59
CA PRO A 165 9.14 0.64 -11.77
C PRO A 165 9.32 -0.20 -10.49
N ASN A 166 10.58 -0.43 -10.14
CA ASN A 166 11.02 -1.06 -8.89
C ASN A 166 11.11 -0.07 -7.72
#